data_AF-A0A353QHK1-F1
#
_entry.id   AF-A0A353QHK1-F1
#
_cell.length_a   1.000
_cell.length_b   1.000
_cell.length_c   1.000
_cell.angle_alpha   90.00
_cell.angle_beta   90.00
_cell.angle_gamma   90.00
#
_symmetry.space_group_name_H-M   'P 1'
#
loop_
_entity.id
_entity.type
_entity.pdbx_description
1 polymer ?
#
loop_
_entity_poly.entity_id
_entity_poly.type
_entity_poly.pdbx_seq_one_letter_code
_entity_poly.pdbx_strand_id
1 'polypeptide(L)' 'TDDDAIESARFLASEIGLLVGTSAGANFWGACQVAKTAEKVATIVTVLPDRAERYFSTALI' A
#
# COMPACT_ATOMS: atom_id res chain seq x y z
N THR A 1 5.74 -7.53 -5.94
CA THR A 1 4.98 -8.73 -6.33
C THR A 1 3.64 -8.71 -5.63
N ASP A 2 2.80 -9.75 -5.77
CA ASP A 2 1.55 -9.83 -5.00
C ASP A 2 1.82 -9.85 -3.49
N ASP A 3 2.88 -10.55 -3.05
CA ASP A 3 3.30 -10.61 -1.65
C ASP A 3 3.64 -9.22 -1.09
N ASP A 4 4.45 -8.44 -1.83
CA ASP A 4 4.81 -7.06 -1.45
C ASP A 4 3.56 -6.17 -1.28
N ALA A 5 2.57 -6.34 -2.15
CA ALA A 5 1.34 -5.57 -2.13
C ALA A 5 0.47 -5.93 -0.92
N ILE A 6 0.36 -7.23 -0.60
CA ILE A 6 -0.40 -7.73 0.55
C ILE A 6 0.28 -7.30 1.86
N GLU A 7 1.60 -7.47 1.98
CA GLU A 7 2.36 -7.07 3.16
C GLU A 7 2.22 -5.56 3.40
N SER A 8 2.32 -4.75 2.34
CA SER A 8 2.17 -3.30 2.43
C SER A 8 0.75 -2.88 2.82
N ALA A 9 -0.28 -3.54 2.28
CA ALA A 9 -1.66 -3.28 2.69
C ALA A 9 -1.90 -3.62 4.17
N ARG A 10 -1.33 -4.73 4.65
CA ARG A 10 -1.38 -5.13 6.07
C ARG A 10 -0.66 -4.15 6.98
N PHE A 11 0.53 -3.69 6.57
CA PHE A 11 1.27 -2.65 7.28
C PHE A 11 0.48 -1.34 7.38
N LEU A 12 -0.12 -0.89 6.29
CA LEU A 12 -0.98 0.31 6.28
C LEU A 12 -2.15 0.17 7.26
N ALA A 13 -2.73 -1.02 7.36
CA ALA A 13 -3.81 -1.30 8.30
C ALA A 13 -3.34 -1.32 9.76
N SER A 14 -2.23 -2.01 10.08
CA SER A 14 -1.78 -2.22 11.46
C SER A 14 -1.06 -1.00 12.05
N GLU A 15 -0.19 -0.35 11.28
CA GLU A 15 0.69 0.71 11.78
C GLU A 15 0.17 2.11 11.50
N ILE A 16 -0.53 2.30 10.38
CA ILE A 16 -0.99 3.62 9.92
C ILE A 16 -2.51 3.79 10.13
N GLY A 17 -3.23 2.71 10.43
CA GLY A 17 -4.69 2.74 10.61
C GLY A 17 -5.48 2.95 9.31
N LEU A 18 -4.86 2.71 8.16
CA LEU A 18 -5.49 2.83 6.84
C LEU A 18 -5.92 1.45 6.33
N LEU A 19 -7.21 1.17 6.46
CA LEU A 19 -7.79 -0.10 6.04
C LEU A 19 -8.08 -0.10 4.52
N VAL A 20 -7.13 -0.56 3.71
CA VAL A 20 -7.15 -0.47 2.24
C VAL A 20 -7.00 -1.81 1.54
N GLY A 21 -7.31 -1.86 0.23
CA GLY A 21 -7.13 -3.06 -0.59
C GLY A 21 -5.68 -3.31 -1.04
N THR A 22 -5.44 -4.46 -1.67
CA THR A 22 -4.11 -4.86 -2.18
C THR A 22 -3.57 -3.91 -3.24
N SER A 23 -4.43 -3.35 -4.09
CA SER A 23 -3.98 -2.37 -5.11
C SER A 23 -3.40 -1.10 -4.46
N ALA A 24 -3.97 -0.67 -3.33
CA ALA A 24 -3.44 0.41 -2.52
C ALA A 24 -2.09 0.04 -1.89
N GLY A 25 -1.95 -1.19 -1.40
CA GLY A 25 -0.68 -1.74 -0.92
C GLY A 25 0.42 -1.76 -1.99
N ALA A 26 0.08 -2.18 -3.21
CA ALA A 26 1.01 -2.16 -4.35
C ALA A 26 1.47 -0.73 -4.68
N ASN A 27 0.53 0.22 -4.71
CA ASN A 27 0.79 1.64 -4.95
C ASN A 27 1.69 2.26 -3.88
N PHE A 28 1.47 1.91 -2.61
CA PHE A 28 2.32 2.34 -1.50
C PHE A 28 3.73 1.73 -1.59
N TRP A 29 3.82 0.42 -1.82
CA TRP A 29 5.10 -0.26 -1.97
C TRP A 29 5.92 0.37 -3.11
N GLY A 30 5.31 0.57 -4.28
CA GLY A 30 5.95 1.20 -5.43
C GLY A 30 6.44 2.61 -5.13
N ALA A 31 5.62 3.42 -4.44
CA ALA A 31 6.01 4.75 -4.00
C ALA A 31 7.23 4.72 -3.07
N CYS A 32 7.30 3.76 -2.14
CA CYS A 32 8.46 3.56 -1.27
C CYS A 32 9.71 3.16 -2.04
N GLN A 33 9.60 2.32 -3.09
CA GLN A 33 10.76 2.00 -3.93
C GLN A 33 11.25 3.22 -4.71
N VAL A 34 10.34 4.02 -5.28
CA VAL A 34 10.68 5.28 -5.95
C VAL A 34 11.38 6.24 -4.97
N ALA A 35 10.88 6.34 -3.74
CA ALA A 35 11.48 7.17 -2.69
C ALA A 35 12.93 6.80 -2.39
N LYS A 36 13.26 5.50 -2.36
CA LYS A 36 14.63 5.02 -2.13
C LYS A 36 15.58 5.40 -3.26
N THR A 37 15.08 5.58 -4.48
CA THR A 37 15.88 5.96 -5.66
C THR A 37 16.00 7.47 -5.88
N ALA A 38 15.33 8.29 -5.06
CA ALA A 38 15.34 9.73 -5.25
C ALA A 38 16.70 10.34 -4.84
N GLU A 39 17.40 10.97 -5.79
CA GLU A 39 18.71 11.62 -5.55
C GLU A 39 18.62 12.89 -4.70
N LYS A 40 17.43 13.46 -4.58
CA LYS A 40 17.15 14.70 -3.84
C LYS A 40 15.86 14.56 -3.05
N VAL A 41 15.68 15.41 -2.05
CA VAL A 41 14.42 15.51 -1.31
C VAL A 41 13.28 15.76 -2.31
N ALA A 42 12.34 14.83 -2.35
CA ALA A 42 11.21 14.85 -3.28
C ALA A 42 9.92 14.48 -2.53
N THR A 43 8.81 15.09 -2.94
CA THR A 43 7.48 14.69 -2.48
C THR A 43 6.93 13.65 -3.44
N ILE A 44 6.58 12.48 -2.93
CA ILE A 44 5.99 11.39 -3.71
C ILE A 44 4.54 11.21 -3.27
N VAL A 45 3.65 11.13 -4.26
CA VAL A 45 2.21 11.00 -4.05
C VAL A 45 1.75 9.72 -4.75
N THR A 46 0.89 8.97 -4.07
CA THR A 46 0.27 7.76 -4.62
C THR A 46 -1.21 7.69 -4.23
N VAL A 47 -1.98 6.87 -4.94
CA VAL A 47 -3.43 6.75 -4.76
C VAL A 47 -3.75 5.46 -4.02
N LEU A 48 -4.62 5.53 -3.01
CA LEU A 48 -5.22 4.37 -2.35
C LEU A 48 -6.67 4.25 -2.86
N PRO A 49 -6.93 3.43 -3.88
CA PRO A 49 -8.16 3.52 -4.67
C PRO A 49 -9.40 2.98 -3.96
N ASP A 50 -9.25 2.11 -2.96
CA ASP A 50 -10.36 1.51 -2.25
C ASP A 50 -10.05 1.10 -0.80
N ARG A 51 -11.10 0.68 -0.10
CA ARG A 51 -11.08 0.27 1.31
C ARG A 51 -11.14 -1.25 1.45
N ALA A 52 -10.52 -1.78 2.50
CA ALA A 52 -10.44 -3.23 2.74
C ALA A 52 -11.82 -3.90 2.97
N GLU A 53 -12.87 -3.13 3.28
CA GLU A 53 -14.24 -3.62 3.52
C GLU A 53 -14.81 -4.43 2.35
N ARG A 54 -14.37 -4.15 1.12
CA ARG A 54 -14.75 -4.90 -0.08
C ARG A 54 -14.14 -6.31 -0.15
N TYR A 55 -13.17 -6.58 0.71
CA TYR A 55 -12.36 -7.79 0.73
C TYR A 55 -12.56 -8.62 1.99
N PHE A 56 -13.56 -8.30 2.82
CA PHE A 56 -13.85 -9.08 4.03
C PHE A 56 -14.31 -10.52 3.76
N SER A 57 -14.79 -10.78 2.54
CA SER A 57 -15.14 -12.13 2.08
C SER A 57 -14.00 -12.85 1.35
N THR A 58 -12.83 -12.21 1.19
CA THR A 58 -11.65 -12.80 0.57
C THR A 58 -10.50 -12.89 1.58
N ALA A 59 -9.54 -13.79 1.36
CA ALA A 59 -8.40 -14.01 2.26
C ALA A 59 -7.33 -12.87 2.22
N LEU A 60 -7.74 -11.66 1.84
CA LEU A 60 -6.84 -10.52 1.66
C LEU A 60 -6.34 -9.96 2.99
N ILE A 61 -7.23 -9.96 3.99
CA ILE A 61 -6.93 -9.59 5.37
C ILE A 61 -6.40 -10.81 6.12
#